data_AF-A0AAD4VBE8-F1
#
_entry.id   AF-A0AAD4VBE8-F1
#
_cell.length_a   1.000
_cell.length_b   1.000
_cell.length_c   1.000
_cell.angle_alpha   90.00
_cell.angle_beta   90.00
_cell.angle_gamma   90.00
#
_symmetry.space_group_name_H-M   'P 1'
#
loop_
_entity.id
_entity.type
_entity.pdbx_description
1 polymer ?
#
loop_
_entity_poly.entity_id
_entity_poly.type
_entity_poly.pdbx_seq_one_letter_code
_entity_poly.pdbx_strand_id
1 'polypeptide(L)'
;MFTDKGVYPELNWFFLIGLLAPVPVWLLSKQFPNQRWIELINMPIILGATGSMPPARAVNYLTWLAVGIFFNFYVYRKYKGWWARHNYILSAALDAGVTYTAVLLYFTLQSKDITGPNWWGLLADDHCPHATCPTAPGIVAKGCSVL
;
A
#
# COMPACT_ATOMS: atom_id res chain seq x y z
N MET A 1 -8.27 -9.63 -19.58
CA MET A 1 -7.42 -9.36 -18.39
C MET A 1 -7.63 -10.40 -17.28
N PHE A 2 -8.88 -10.73 -16.90
CA PHE A 2 -9.21 -11.70 -15.82
C PHE A 2 -9.76 -13.07 -16.31
N THR A 3 -9.47 -13.44 -17.56
CA THR A 3 -9.88 -14.73 -18.18
C THR A 3 -8.71 -15.72 -18.13
N ASP A 4 -8.94 -16.99 -18.41
CA ASP A 4 -7.96 -18.10 -18.37
C ASP A 4 -6.65 -17.85 -19.14
N LYS A 5 -6.66 -16.97 -20.15
CA LYS A 5 -5.47 -16.53 -20.91
C LYS A 5 -5.03 -15.09 -20.62
N GLY A 6 -5.58 -14.47 -19.57
CA GLY A 6 -5.25 -13.12 -19.13
C GLY A 6 -4.10 -13.11 -18.12
N VAL A 7 -3.58 -11.92 -17.82
CA VAL A 7 -2.44 -11.73 -16.90
C VAL A 7 -2.82 -11.90 -15.43
N TYR A 8 -4.12 -11.91 -15.09
CA TYR A 8 -4.61 -11.96 -13.70
C TYR A 8 -5.76 -12.96 -13.47
N PRO A 9 -5.63 -14.25 -13.84
CA PRO A 9 -6.70 -15.23 -13.58
C PRO A 9 -6.81 -15.54 -12.07
N GLU A 10 -5.69 -15.48 -11.36
CA GLU A 10 -5.55 -15.72 -9.91
C GLU A 10 -6.24 -14.63 -9.08
N LEU A 11 -6.47 -13.42 -9.62
CA LEU A 11 -7.16 -12.34 -8.92
C LEU A 11 -8.62 -12.70 -8.63
N ASN A 12 -9.24 -13.56 -9.44
CA ASN A 12 -10.60 -14.03 -9.22
C ASN A 12 -10.72 -14.90 -7.95
N TRP A 13 -9.64 -15.57 -7.52
CA TRP A 13 -9.61 -16.34 -6.27
C TRP A 13 -9.63 -15.45 -5.03
N PHE A 14 -9.22 -14.19 -5.12
CA PHE A 14 -9.32 -13.26 -4.00
C PHE A 14 -10.77 -12.93 -3.61
N PHE A 15 -11.75 -13.09 -4.52
CA PHE A 15 -13.17 -13.00 -4.15
C PHE A 15 -13.61 -14.14 -3.23
N LEU A 16 -13.19 -15.37 -3.54
CA LEU A 16 -13.44 -16.55 -2.69
C LEU A 16 -12.71 -16.43 -1.36
N ILE A 17 -11.46 -15.96 -1.37
CA ILE A 17 -10.68 -15.71 -0.16
C ILE A 17 -11.33 -14.60 0.69
N GLY A 18 -11.80 -13.51 0.08
CA GLY A 18 -12.52 -12.45 0.79
C GLY A 18 -13.82 -12.92 1.44
N LEU A 19 -14.55 -13.83 0.77
CA LEU A 19 -15.78 -14.43 1.30
C LEU A 19 -15.51 -15.47 2.41
N LEU A 20 -14.42 -16.23 2.29
CA LEU A 20 -14.04 -17.26 3.26
C LEU A 20 -13.23 -16.71 4.44
N ALA A 21 -12.51 -15.61 4.29
CA ALA A 21 -11.67 -15.00 5.35
C ALA A 21 -12.38 -14.64 6.66
N PRO A 22 -13.66 -14.20 6.70
CA PRO A 22 -14.36 -13.98 7.96
C PRO A 22 -14.76 -15.28 8.69
N VAL A 23 -14.87 -16.41 7.97
CA VAL A 23 -15.28 -17.71 8.54
C VAL A 23 -14.29 -18.28 9.58
N PRO A 24 -12.96 -18.34 9.33
CA PRO A 24 -12.01 -18.80 10.33
C PRO A 24 -11.88 -17.84 11.51
N VAL A 25 -12.04 -16.53 11.31
CA VAL A 25 -12.06 -15.55 12.42
C VAL A 25 -13.29 -15.72 13.30
N TRP A 26 -14.45 -15.99 12.70
CA TRP A 26 -15.67 -16.31 13.45
C TRP A 26 -15.55 -17.60 14.26
N LEU A 27 -14.96 -18.65 13.67
CA LEU A 27 -14.70 -19.92 14.38
C LEU A 27 -13.72 -19.75 15.55
N LEU A 28 -12.63 -19.00 15.33
CA LEU A 28 -11.62 -18.72 16.36
C LEU A 28 -12.17 -17.84 17.50
N SER A 29 -13.02 -16.87 17.19
CA SER A 29 -13.74 -16.06 18.19
C SER A 29 -14.66 -16.92 19.07
N LYS A 30 -15.34 -17.92 18.49
CA LYS A 30 -16.22 -18.83 19.22
C LYS A 30 -15.47 -19.82 20.11
N GLN A 31 -14.26 -20.22 19.73
CA GLN A 31 -13.45 -21.20 20.45
C GLN A 31 -12.60 -20.58 21.57
N PHE A 32 -12.27 -19.29 21.50
CA PHE A 32 -11.51 -18.56 22.52
C PHE A 32 -12.24 -17.31 23.03
N PRO A 33 -13.32 -17.46 23.83
CA PRO A 33 -14.10 -16.34 24.35
C PRO A 33 -13.33 -15.44 25.35
N ASN A 34 -12.14 -15.85 25.81
CA ASN A 34 -11.35 -15.11 26.79
C ASN A 34 -10.36 -14.10 26.16
N GLN A 35 -10.18 -14.10 24.84
CA GLN A 35 -9.18 -13.28 24.13
C GLN A 35 -9.88 -12.19 23.29
N ARG A 36 -10.28 -11.07 23.92
CA ARG A 36 -10.94 -9.91 23.27
C ARG A 36 -10.15 -9.29 22.09
N TRP A 37 -8.86 -9.60 21.97
CA TRP A 37 -8.02 -9.11 20.86
C TRP A 37 -8.31 -9.80 19.53
N ILE A 38 -8.81 -11.04 19.54
CA ILE A 38 -9.16 -11.80 18.32
C ILE A 38 -10.41 -11.23 17.66
N GLU A 39 -11.34 -10.70 18.45
CA GLU A 39 -12.56 -10.01 17.97
C GLU A 39 -12.25 -8.66 17.28
N LEU A 40 -11.10 -8.06 17.60
CA LEU A 40 -10.65 -6.78 17.03
C LEU A 40 -9.96 -6.95 15.65
N ILE A 41 -9.66 -8.18 15.23
CA ILE A 41 -9.02 -8.47 13.95
C ILE A 41 -10.07 -8.49 12.84
N ASN A 42 -10.28 -7.33 12.23
CA ASN A 42 -11.14 -7.19 11.06
C ASN A 42 -10.39 -7.63 9.79
N MET A 43 -10.51 -8.90 9.44
CA MET A 43 -10.01 -9.46 8.17
C MET A 43 -10.39 -8.66 6.92
N PRO A 44 -11.60 -8.07 6.80
CA PRO A 44 -11.93 -7.24 5.64
C PRO A 44 -11.06 -5.99 5.53
N ILE A 45 -10.66 -5.40 6.65
CA ILE A 45 -9.78 -4.22 6.68
C ILE A 45 -8.36 -4.61 6.27
N ILE A 46 -7.88 -5.77 6.72
CA ILE A 46 -6.55 -6.28 6.37
C ILE A 46 -6.48 -6.62 4.88
N LEU A 47 -7.47 -7.37 4.36
CA LEU A 47 -7.55 -7.72 2.94
C LEU A 47 -7.78 -6.50 2.05
N GLY A 48 -8.57 -5.53 2.51
CA GLY A 48 -8.76 -4.24 1.85
C GLY A 48 -7.50 -3.39 1.81
N ALA A 49 -6.72 -3.37 2.90
CA ALA A 49 -5.44 -2.66 2.95
C ALA A 49 -4.38 -3.28 2.03
N THR A 50 -4.41 -4.59 1.82
CA THR A 50 -3.57 -5.29 0.83
C THR A 50 -4.09 -5.19 -0.60
N GLY A 51 -5.32 -4.69 -0.82
CA GLY A 51 -5.90 -4.52 -2.16
C GLY A 51 -5.23 -3.42 -2.97
N SER A 52 -4.64 -2.41 -2.31
CA SER A 52 -3.84 -1.36 -2.95
C SER A 52 -2.37 -1.74 -3.15
N MET A 53 -1.99 -2.99 -2.86
CA MET A 53 -0.61 -3.48 -2.95
C MET A 53 -0.07 -3.60 -4.37
N PRO A 54 -0.87 -3.93 -5.41
CA PRO A 54 -0.36 -3.94 -6.78
C PRO A 54 0.15 -2.56 -7.26
N PRO A 55 -0.50 -1.42 -6.97
CA PRO A 55 0.03 -0.10 -7.31
C PRO A 55 0.93 0.55 -6.23
N ALA A 56 0.82 0.16 -4.96
CA ALA A 56 1.57 0.81 -3.88
C ALA A 56 2.89 0.09 -3.56
N ARG A 57 4.00 0.81 -3.70
CA ARG A 57 5.34 0.31 -3.40
C ARG A 57 5.50 -0.10 -1.93
N ALA A 58 6.39 -1.04 -1.67
CA ALA A 58 6.73 -1.50 -0.31
C ALA A 58 7.10 -0.34 0.64
N VAL A 59 7.78 0.69 0.14
CA VAL A 59 8.15 1.89 0.91
C VAL A 59 6.93 2.68 1.40
N ASN A 60 5.84 2.72 0.63
CA ASN A 60 4.61 3.41 1.03
C ASN A 60 3.91 2.66 2.17
N TYR A 61 3.95 1.33 2.17
CA TYR A 61 3.40 0.53 3.27
C TYR A 61 4.24 0.63 4.54
N LEU A 62 5.56 0.57 4.43
CA LEU A 62 6.46 0.70 5.57
C LEU A 62 6.34 2.08 6.23
N THR A 63 6.25 3.14 5.42
CA THR A 63 6.03 4.51 5.93
C THR A 63 4.65 4.67 6.53
N TRP A 64 3.60 4.15 5.88
CA TRP A 64 2.24 4.14 6.43
C TRP A 64 2.17 3.41 7.79
N LEU A 65 2.81 2.25 7.90
CA LEU A 65 2.88 1.49 9.15
C LEU A 65 3.66 2.24 10.22
N ALA A 66 4.81 2.83 9.88
CA ALA A 66 5.62 3.62 10.81
C ALA A 66 4.84 4.84 11.35
N VAL A 67 4.19 5.60 10.47
CA VAL A 67 3.35 6.75 10.85
C VAL A 67 2.14 6.29 11.66
N GLY A 68 1.50 5.20 11.25
CA GLY A 68 0.37 4.59 11.96
C GLY A 68 0.74 4.19 13.40
N ILE A 69 1.88 3.51 13.59
CA ILE A 69 2.40 3.16 14.91
C ILE A 69 2.74 4.42 15.71
N PHE A 70 3.42 5.40 15.12
CA PHE A 70 3.79 6.62 15.83
C PHE A 70 2.56 7.37 16.35
N PHE A 71 1.54 7.59 15.51
CA PHE A 71 0.33 8.30 15.91
C PHE A 71 -0.56 7.48 16.86
N ASN A 72 -0.76 6.18 16.61
CA ASN A 72 -1.64 5.36 17.44
C ASN A 72 -0.99 4.85 18.73
N PHE A 73 0.33 4.70 18.79
CA PHE A 73 1.02 4.20 19.99
C PHE A 73 1.60 5.34 20.84
N TYR A 74 2.34 6.27 20.24
CA TYR A 74 3.02 7.33 20.98
C TYR A 74 2.11 8.52 21.23
N VAL A 75 1.52 9.10 20.17
CA VAL A 75 0.71 10.31 20.28
C VAL A 75 -0.60 10.03 21.02
N TYR A 76 -1.27 8.91 20.74
CA TYR A 76 -2.47 8.53 21.47
C TYR A 76 -2.22 8.28 22.96
N ARG A 77 -1.11 7.63 23.37
CA ARG A 77 -0.84 7.40 24.81
C ARG A 77 -0.54 8.67 25.57
N LYS A 78 0.15 9.64 24.95
CA LYS A 78 0.61 10.87 25.61
C LYS A 78 -0.39 12.03 25.52
N TYR A 79 -1.16 12.14 24.43
CA TYR A 79 -2.00 13.29 24.12
C TYR A 79 -3.41 12.90 23.61
N LYS A 80 -4.13 12.05 24.35
CA LYS A 80 -5.47 11.56 23.96
C LYS A 80 -6.46 12.65 23.54
N GLY A 81 -6.55 13.74 24.32
CA GLY A 81 -7.52 14.82 24.05
C GLY A 81 -7.21 15.59 22.76
N TRP A 82 -5.93 15.80 22.46
CA TRP A 82 -5.53 16.42 21.21
C TRP A 82 -5.76 15.49 20.02
N TRP A 83 -5.40 14.21 20.17
CA TRP A 83 -5.54 13.20 19.13
C TRP A 83 -7.00 13.02 18.70
N ALA A 84 -7.93 12.91 19.65
CA ALA A 84 -9.35 12.75 19.34
C ALA A 84 -9.95 13.93 18.56
N ARG A 85 -9.40 15.14 18.73
CA ARG A 85 -9.93 16.36 18.12
C ARG A 85 -9.27 16.72 16.79
N HIS A 86 -7.97 16.48 16.63
CA HIS A 86 -7.19 17.02 15.51
C HIS A 86 -6.63 15.98 14.55
N ASN A 87 -6.63 14.68 14.89
CA ASN A 87 -5.99 13.67 14.05
C ASN A 87 -6.60 13.59 12.64
N TYR A 88 -7.92 13.68 12.53
CA TYR A 88 -8.61 13.70 11.23
C TYR A 88 -8.30 14.96 10.42
N ILE A 89 -8.28 16.13 11.06
CA ILE A 89 -7.97 17.41 10.40
C ILE A 89 -6.51 17.40 9.92
N LEU A 90 -5.58 16.87 10.72
CA LEU A 90 -4.18 16.73 10.35
C LEU A 90 -4.00 15.78 9.16
N SER A 91 -4.70 14.65 9.15
CA SER A 91 -4.68 13.72 8.02
C SER A 91 -5.17 14.39 6.74
N ALA A 92 -6.28 15.14 6.81
CA ALA A 92 -6.81 15.87 5.65
C ALA A 92 -5.86 16.99 5.20
N ALA A 93 -5.21 17.70 6.13
CA ALA A 93 -4.24 18.75 5.82
C ALA A 93 -2.97 18.19 5.16
N LEU A 94 -2.49 17.02 5.59
CA LEU A 94 -1.35 16.33 4.98
C LEU A 94 -1.65 15.90 3.53
N ASP A 95 -2.83 15.34 3.28
CA ASP A 95 -3.25 14.90 1.95
C ASP A 95 -3.42 16.08 0.97
N ALA A 96 -4.09 17.14 1.44
CA ALA A 96 -4.20 18.39 0.70
C ALA A 96 -2.83 19.04 0.44
N GLY A 97 -1.93 19.01 1.43
CA GLY A 97 -0.58 19.55 1.32
C GLY A 97 0.28 18.82 0.29
N VAL A 98 0.20 17.49 0.23
CA VAL A 98 0.88 16.67 -0.77
C VAL A 98 0.36 17.02 -2.17
N THR A 99 -0.96 17.09 -2.34
CA THR A 99 -1.59 17.43 -3.62
C THR A 99 -1.18 18.83 -4.08
N TYR A 100 -1.20 19.82 -3.19
CA TYR A 100 -0.78 21.19 -3.50
C TYR A 100 0.69 21.27 -3.89
N THR A 101 1.56 20.58 -3.15
CA THR A 101 3.00 20.53 -3.44
C THR A 101 3.26 19.86 -4.78
N ALA A 102 2.56 18.79 -5.11
CA ALA A 102 2.69 18.11 -6.41
C ALA A 102 2.33 19.05 -7.57
N VAL A 103 1.23 19.80 -7.46
CA VAL A 103 0.82 20.79 -8.47
C VAL A 103 1.86 21.91 -8.60
N LEU A 104 2.39 22.42 -7.48
CA LEU A 104 3.43 23.45 -7.49
C LEU A 104 4.70 22.95 -8.17
N LEU A 105 5.17 21.74 -7.83
CA LEU A 105 6.35 21.12 -8.45
C LEU A 105 6.14 20.88 -9.95
N TYR A 106 4.94 20.49 -10.34
CA TYR A 106 4.60 20.31 -11.75
C TYR A 106 4.79 21.61 -12.55
N PHE A 107 4.22 22.72 -12.07
CA PHE A 107 4.32 24.00 -12.78
C PHE A 107 5.72 24.61 -12.74
N THR A 108 6.47 24.41 -11.66
CA THR A 108 7.78 25.07 -11.47
C THR A 108 8.95 24.30 -12.06
N LEU A 109 8.94 22.96 -12.01
CA LEU A 109 10.05 22.12 -12.44
C LEU A 109 9.70 21.21 -13.61
N GLN A 110 8.66 20.38 -13.48
CA GLN A 110 8.35 19.37 -14.51
C GLN A 110 7.89 19.99 -15.82
N SER A 111 7.26 21.17 -15.80
CA SER A 111 6.92 21.94 -17.02
C SER A 111 8.13 22.35 -17.86
N LYS A 112 9.32 22.33 -17.27
CA LYS A 112 10.60 22.63 -17.91
C LYS A 112 11.51 21.39 -18.05
N ASP A 113 10.93 20.19 -17.92
CA ASP A 113 11.63 18.90 -17.92
C ASP A 113 12.74 18.78 -16.85
N ILE A 114 12.64 19.53 -15.75
CA ILE A 114 13.60 19.44 -14.65
C ILE A 114 13.12 18.35 -13.69
N THR A 115 13.58 17.13 -13.91
CA THR A 115 13.32 15.97 -13.04
C THR A 115 14.25 15.96 -11.83
N GLY A 116 14.14 16.96 -10.94
CA GLY A 116 14.69 16.95 -9.57
C GLY A 116 16.15 16.52 -9.35
N PRO A 117 16.60 16.38 -8.08
CA PRO A 117 17.88 15.74 -7.76
C PRO A 117 17.78 14.23 -7.95
N ASN A 118 18.80 13.61 -8.56
CA ASN A 118 18.86 12.14 -8.67
C ASN A 118 19.03 11.52 -7.27
N TRP A 119 17.96 10.91 -6.77
CA TRP A 119 17.94 10.22 -5.48
C TRP A 119 17.16 8.91 -5.61
N TRP A 120 17.38 8.00 -4.67
CA TRP A 120 16.81 6.66 -4.71
C TRP A 120 15.28 6.67 -4.88
N GLY A 121 14.52 7.55 -4.21
CA GLY A 121 13.07 7.58 -4.37
C GLY A 121 12.52 8.33 -5.61
N LEU A 122 13.36 8.87 -6.51
CA LEU A 122 12.91 9.55 -7.73
C LEU A 122 12.61 8.58 -8.86
N LEU A 123 13.40 7.50 -8.95
CA LEU A 123 13.30 6.53 -10.02
C LEU A 123 12.02 5.75 -9.83
N ALA A 124 11.14 5.79 -10.84
CA ALA A 124 9.92 5.00 -10.88
C ALA A 124 10.22 3.51 -11.19
N ASP A 125 11.35 3.00 -10.73
CA ASP A 125 11.84 1.66 -11.01
C ASP A 125 11.82 0.86 -9.70
N ASP A 126 11.67 -0.47 -9.75
CA ASP A 126 11.65 -1.33 -8.57
C ASP A 126 13.03 -1.49 -7.89
N HIS A 127 13.99 -0.60 -8.19
CA HIS A 127 15.41 -0.70 -7.84
C HIS A 127 16.07 -2.04 -8.24
N CYS A 128 15.39 -2.81 -9.07
CA CYS A 128 15.82 -4.09 -9.57
C CYS A 128 16.07 -3.95 -11.08
N PRO A 129 17.32 -4.09 -11.55
CA PRO A 129 17.63 -4.00 -12.98
C PRO A 129 16.86 -5.02 -13.83
N HIS A 130 16.40 -6.11 -13.22
CA HIS A 130 15.69 -7.20 -13.88
C HIS A 130 14.16 -7.03 -13.91
N ALA A 131 13.59 -6.08 -13.15
CA ALA A 131 12.14 -5.85 -13.16
C ALA A 131 11.64 -5.26 -14.48
N THR A 132 12.52 -4.54 -15.21
CA THR A 132 12.23 -3.97 -16.54
C THR A 132 12.36 -5.00 -17.66
N CYS A 133 12.80 -6.22 -17.35
CA CYS A 133 13.01 -7.26 -18.35
C CYS A 133 11.68 -7.87 -18.83
N PRO A 134 11.48 -8.06 -20.14
CA PRO A 134 10.28 -8.68 -20.66
C PRO A 134 10.20 -10.14 -20.19
N THR A 135 9.11 -10.48 -19.51
CA THR A 135 8.81 -11.85 -19.04
C THR A 135 8.12 -12.72 -20.09
N ALA A 136 7.79 -12.15 -21.25
CA ALA A 136 7.18 -12.90 -22.35
C ALA A 136 8.22 -13.77 -23.07
N PRO A 137 7.93 -15.06 -23.32
CA PRO A 137 8.84 -15.95 -24.02
C PRO A 137 9.16 -15.44 -25.43
N GLY A 138 10.45 -15.35 -25.76
CA GLY A 138 10.93 -14.97 -27.09
C GLY A 138 11.31 -13.49 -27.28
N ILE A 139 11.19 -12.63 -26.27
CA ILE A 139 11.63 -11.22 -26.35
C ILE A 139 13.01 -11.05 -25.72
N VAL A 140 14.03 -10.81 -26.54
CA VAL A 140 15.41 -10.61 -26.06
C VAL A 140 15.68 -9.11 -25.90
N ALA A 141 15.79 -8.66 -24.65
CA ALA A 141 16.23 -7.30 -24.32
C ALA A 141 17.70 -7.28 -23.85
N LYS A 142 18.47 -6.29 -24.29
CA LYS A 142 19.89 -6.13 -23.89
C LYS A 142 19.97 -5.95 -22.37
N GLY A 143 20.69 -6.86 -21.69
CA GLY A 143 20.90 -6.82 -20.23
C GLY A 143 19.97 -7.72 -19.41
N CYS A 144 19.08 -8.47 -20.06
CA CYS A 144 18.12 -9.37 -19.40
C CYS A 144 18.46 -10.84 -19.70
N SER A 145 18.35 -11.72 -18.69
CA SER A 145 18.46 -13.16 -18.89
C SER A 145 17.25 -13.66 -19.67
N VAL A 146 17.50 -14.28 -20.81
CA VAL A 146 16.48 -15.03 -21.56
C VAL A 146 16.13 -16.29 -20.77
N LEU A 147 14.83 -16.47 -20.48
CA LEU A 147 14.26 -17.76 -20.08
C LEU A 147 14.05 -18.64 -21.33
#